data_AF-A0A0Q9AZX3-F1
#
_entry.id   AF-A0A0Q9AZX3-F1
#
_cell.length_a   1.000
_cell.length_b   1.000
_cell.length_c   1.000
_cell.angle_alpha   90.00
_cell.angle_beta   90.00
_cell.angle_gamma   90.00
#
_symmetry.space_group_name_H-M   'P 1'
#
loop_
_entity.id
_entity.type
_entity.pdbx_description
1 polymer ?
#
loop_
_entity_poly.entity_id
_entity_poly.type
_entity_poly.pdbx_seq_one_letter_code
_entity_poly.pdbx_strand_id
1 'polypeptide(L)'
;MTAILPIPPLDTATDPVRSPADIGQRWRALMGPVAFASPLLDFVFVGPDRCFVTVLTEVEVDPEPDTAHVARLMAIIAELLEDGPPGTTVAFLFARPGRDGVSATDRRWAAVISAEAAALGIPIEPI
;
A
#
# COMPACT_ATOMS: atom_id res chain seq x y z
N MET A 1 23.22 -7.62 -10.51
CA MET A 1 23.36 -7.46 -9.04
C MET A 1 22.64 -6.18 -8.67
N THR A 2 21.39 -6.28 -8.21
CA THR A 2 20.66 -5.11 -7.67
C THR A 2 21.23 -4.83 -6.29
N ALA A 3 21.81 -3.65 -6.08
CA ALA A 3 22.33 -3.29 -4.76
C ALA A 3 21.17 -3.22 -3.78
N ILE A 4 21.24 -3.99 -2.69
CA ILE A 4 20.27 -3.94 -1.60
C ILE A 4 20.49 -2.61 -0.88
N LEU A 5 19.63 -1.62 -1.15
CA LEU A 5 19.66 -0.36 -0.40
C LEU A 5 19.43 -0.66 1.09
N PRO A 6 20.07 0.09 2.02
CA PRO A 6 19.84 -0.09 3.45
C PRO A 6 18.38 0.22 3.81
N ILE A 7 17.80 -0.57 4.71
CA ILE A 7 16.46 -0.33 5.24
C ILE A 7 16.50 1.00 6.04
N PRO A 8 15.60 1.97 5.76
CA PRO A 8 15.56 3.20 6.52
C PRO A 8 15.15 2.96 7.98
N PRO A 9 15.56 3.83 8.93
CA PRO A 9 15.09 3.78 10.31
C PRO A 9 13.56 3.86 10.42
N LEU A 10 12.96 3.16 11.40
CA LEU A 10 11.50 3.06 11.58
C LEU A 10 10.82 4.43 11.80
N ASP A 11 11.46 5.36 12.48
CA ASP A 11 10.95 6.72 12.72
C ASP A 11 10.77 7.52 11.42
N THR A 12 11.49 7.16 10.34
CA THR A 12 11.29 7.75 9.02
C THR A 12 10.03 7.25 8.31
N ALA A 13 9.29 6.26 8.85
CA ALA A 13 8.01 5.82 8.28
C ALA A 13 6.94 6.93 8.33
N THR A 14 7.04 7.84 9.29
CA THR A 14 6.12 8.98 9.46
C THR A 14 6.61 10.27 8.80
N ASP A 15 7.74 10.26 8.11
CA ASP A 15 8.19 11.44 7.38
C ASP A 15 7.24 11.74 6.19
N PRO A 16 7.05 13.02 5.83
CA PRO A 16 6.20 13.40 4.71
C PRO A 16 6.59 12.72 3.38
N VAL A 17 5.58 12.31 2.62
CA VAL A 17 5.66 11.77 1.26
C VAL A 17 5.55 12.90 0.25
N ARG A 18 6.64 13.13 -0.50
CA ARG A 18 6.74 14.18 -1.53
C ARG A 18 6.89 13.61 -2.93
N SER A 19 7.11 12.30 -3.04
CA SER A 19 7.32 11.60 -4.30
C SER A 19 6.91 10.11 -4.18
N PRO A 20 6.69 9.42 -5.32
CA PRO A 20 6.47 7.98 -5.31
C PRO A 20 7.64 7.19 -4.68
N ALA A 21 8.86 7.70 -4.82
CA ALA A 21 10.03 7.08 -4.20
C ALA A 21 9.96 7.12 -2.66
N ASP A 22 9.40 8.19 -2.08
CA ASP A 22 9.24 8.31 -0.64
C ASP A 22 8.27 7.24 -0.11
N ILE A 23 7.18 6.95 -0.81
CA ILE A 23 6.23 5.88 -0.45
C ILE A 23 6.97 4.56 -0.28
N GLY A 24 7.80 4.20 -1.25
CA GLY A 24 8.62 3.00 -1.18
C GLY A 24 9.59 3.00 0.01
N GLN A 25 10.16 4.16 0.38
CA GLN A 25 11.00 4.27 1.58
C GLN A 25 10.19 4.17 2.88
N ARG A 26 8.97 4.73 2.95
CA ARG A 26 8.08 4.61 4.11
C ARG A 26 7.67 3.16 4.33
N TRP A 27 7.32 2.44 3.28
CA TRP A 27 7.06 1.00 3.35
C TRP A 27 8.28 0.21 3.80
N ARG A 28 9.47 0.50 3.28
CA ARG A 28 10.71 -0.16 3.73
C ARG A 28 10.99 0.10 5.21
N ALA A 29 10.79 1.33 5.68
CA ALA A 29 10.95 1.71 7.09
C ALA A 29 9.94 0.99 7.99
N LEU A 30 8.68 0.90 7.56
CA LEU A 30 7.57 0.31 8.32
C LEU A 30 7.66 -1.21 8.40
N MET A 31 7.94 -1.88 7.27
CA MET A 31 8.01 -3.34 7.21
C MET A 31 9.31 -3.86 7.84
N GLY A 32 10.43 -3.16 7.65
CA GLY A 32 11.73 -3.67 8.09
C GLY A 32 12.17 -4.91 7.28
N PRO A 33 12.99 -5.82 7.85
CA PRO A 33 13.49 -6.99 7.15
C PRO A 33 12.45 -8.13 7.16
N VAL A 34 11.41 -8.05 6.33
CA VAL A 34 10.34 -9.05 6.31
C VAL A 34 10.59 -10.14 5.27
N ALA A 35 10.38 -11.39 5.69
CA ALA A 35 10.13 -12.51 4.79
C ALA A 35 8.66 -12.88 4.90
N PHE A 36 7.93 -12.80 3.79
CA PHE A 36 6.50 -13.12 3.75
C PHE A 36 6.31 -14.61 3.51
N ALA A 37 5.41 -15.24 4.29
CA ALA A 37 5.04 -16.64 4.12
C ALA A 37 3.89 -16.84 3.10
N SER A 38 3.05 -15.82 2.94
CA SER A 38 1.88 -15.75 2.05
C SER A 38 1.81 -14.37 1.38
N PRO A 39 1.00 -14.20 0.31
CA PRO A 39 0.70 -12.88 -0.23
C PRO A 39 -0.11 -12.05 0.76
N LEU A 40 0.30 -10.80 0.94
CA LEU A 40 -0.34 -9.82 1.81
C LEU A 40 -0.67 -8.56 1.01
N LEU A 41 -1.84 -7.99 1.29
CA LEU A 41 -2.18 -6.63 0.89
C LEU A 41 -2.21 -5.76 2.14
N ASP A 42 -1.23 -4.89 2.22
CA ASP A 42 -1.12 -3.87 3.25
C ASP A 42 -1.68 -2.55 2.74
N PHE A 43 -2.30 -1.77 3.64
CA PHE A 43 -2.60 -0.38 3.36
C PHE A 43 -2.45 0.50 4.59
N VAL A 44 -2.20 1.78 4.32
CA VAL A 44 -2.13 2.86 5.31
C VAL A 44 -2.83 4.09 4.78
N PHE A 45 -3.34 4.91 5.69
CA PHE A 45 -3.79 6.26 5.35
C PHE A 45 -2.60 7.20 5.33
N VAL A 46 -2.58 8.11 4.34
CA VAL A 46 -1.64 9.22 4.27
C VAL A 46 -2.41 10.48 4.63
N GLY A 47 -2.08 11.05 5.78
CA GLY A 47 -2.76 12.23 6.30
C GLY A 47 -2.57 13.48 5.43
N PRO A 48 -3.31 14.56 5.72
CA PRO A 48 -3.17 15.83 5.01
C PRO A 48 -1.78 16.47 5.19
N ASP A 49 -1.03 16.07 6.22
CA ASP A 49 0.38 16.43 6.43
C ASP A 49 1.36 15.63 5.55
N ARG A 50 0.83 14.72 4.72
CA ARG A 50 1.56 13.79 3.86
C ARG A 50 2.33 12.71 4.61
N CYS A 51 2.02 12.46 5.88
CA CYS A 51 2.65 11.43 6.69
C CYS A 51 1.81 10.15 6.69
N PHE A 52 2.44 8.98 6.84
CA PHE A 52 1.70 7.74 7.09
C PHE A 52 1.07 7.80 8.49
N VAL A 53 -0.22 7.48 8.57
CA VAL A 53 -0.86 7.15 9.84
C VAL A 53 -0.38 5.74 10.22
N THR A 54 0.34 5.61 11.33
CA THR A 54 1.07 4.37 11.72
C THR A 54 0.18 3.24 12.23
N VAL A 55 -0.99 3.05 11.62
CA VAL A 55 -1.80 1.86 11.79
C VAL A 55 -1.70 1.08 10.49
N LEU A 56 -0.81 0.09 10.49
CA LEU A 56 -0.69 -0.86 9.39
C LEU A 56 -1.88 -1.81 9.44
N THR A 57 -2.64 -1.87 8.35
CA THR A 57 -3.68 -2.89 8.19
C THR A 57 -3.19 -3.93 7.21
N GLU A 58 -3.02 -5.15 7.70
CA GLU A 58 -2.54 -6.31 6.94
C GLU A 58 -3.73 -7.21 6.59
N VAL A 59 -3.84 -7.59 5.32
CA VAL A 59 -4.87 -8.50 4.83
C VAL A 59 -4.20 -9.66 4.10
N GLU A 60 -4.38 -10.89 4.60
CA GLU A 60 -3.99 -12.09 3.85
C GLU A 60 -4.87 -12.23 2.60
N VAL A 61 -4.22 -12.42 1.45
CA VAL A 61 -4.90 -12.50 0.16
C VAL A 61 -4.43 -13.69 -0.66
N ASP A 62 -5.27 -14.11 -1.59
CA ASP A 62 -4.87 -15.09 -2.60
C ASP A 62 -3.79 -14.51 -3.53
N PRO A 63 -3.00 -15.35 -4.23
CA PRO A 63 -2.00 -14.85 -5.17
C PRO A 63 -2.58 -13.96 -6.29
N GLU A 64 -3.78 -14.28 -6.77
CA GLU A 64 -4.47 -13.49 -7.80
C GLU A 64 -5.55 -12.61 -7.17
N PRO A 65 -5.76 -11.37 -7.67
CA PRO A 65 -6.77 -10.48 -7.13
C PRO A 65 -8.18 -11.00 -7.43
N ASP A 66 -8.99 -11.17 -6.40
CA ASP A 66 -10.44 -11.27 -6.52
C ASP A 66 -11.05 -9.87 -6.52
N THR A 67 -11.53 -9.43 -7.70
CA THR A 67 -12.17 -8.13 -7.88
C THR A 67 -13.33 -7.89 -6.91
N ALA A 68 -14.13 -8.91 -6.61
CA ALA A 68 -15.25 -8.75 -5.68
C ALA A 68 -14.76 -8.55 -4.24
N HIS A 69 -13.63 -9.17 -3.87
CA HIS A 69 -13.00 -8.95 -2.58
C HIS A 69 -12.39 -7.55 -2.49
N VAL A 70 -11.67 -7.11 -3.53
CA VAL A 70 -11.07 -5.77 -3.59
C VAL A 70 -12.15 -4.68 -3.55
N ALA A 71 -13.25 -4.85 -4.28
CA ALA A 71 -14.37 -3.91 -4.25
C ALA A 71 -14.97 -3.74 -2.84
N ARG A 72 -15.11 -4.84 -2.08
CA ARG A 72 -15.56 -4.78 -0.68
C ARG A 72 -14.58 -4.05 0.22
N LEU A 73 -13.28 -4.32 0.08
CA LEU A 73 -12.25 -3.61 0.82
C LEU A 73 -12.28 -2.10 0.51
N MET A 74 -12.41 -1.74 -0.77
CA MET A 74 -12.49 -0.34 -1.19
C MET A 74 -13.73 0.37 -0.64
N ALA A 75 -14.89 -0.30 -0.58
CA ALA A 75 -16.08 0.27 0.04
C ALA A 75 -15.86 0.59 1.53
N ILE A 76 -15.22 -0.31 2.28
CA ILE A 76 -14.86 -0.06 3.69
C ILE A 76 -13.89 1.12 3.81
N ILE A 77 -12.88 1.19 2.93
CA ILE A 77 -11.92 2.29 2.90
C ILE A 77 -12.61 3.62 2.58
N ALA A 78 -13.58 3.65 1.67
CA ALA A 78 -14.35 4.85 1.34
C ALA A 78 -15.11 5.36 2.56
N GLU A 79 -15.81 4.49 3.30
CA GLU A 79 -16.50 4.85 4.55
C GLU A 79 -15.52 5.45 5.57
N LEU A 80 -14.34 4.85 5.74
CA LEU A 80 -13.31 5.36 6.65
C LEU A 80 -12.74 6.73 6.24
N LEU A 81 -12.66 7.01 4.94
CA LEU A 81 -12.21 8.31 4.43
C LEU A 81 -13.27 9.40 4.58
N GLU A 82 -14.55 9.06 4.47
CA GLU A 82 -15.66 10.02 4.70
C GLU A 82 -15.66 10.55 6.13
N ASP A 83 -15.35 9.69 7.10
CA ASP A 83 -15.22 10.06 8.52
C ASP A 83 -13.86 10.67 8.88
N GLY A 84 -12.88 10.60 7.97
CA GLY A 84 -11.51 11.02 8.17
C GLY A 84 -11.23 12.50 7.91
N PRO A 85 -10.02 12.99 8.22
CA PRO A 85 -9.60 14.35 7.88
C PRO A 85 -9.63 14.59 6.35
N PRO A 86 -10.16 15.73 5.87
CA PRO A 86 -10.12 16.06 4.45
C PRO A 86 -8.69 16.08 3.90
N GLY A 87 -8.51 15.55 2.68
CA GLY A 87 -7.19 15.46 2.04
C GLY A 87 -6.39 14.22 2.42
N THR A 88 -6.97 13.30 3.20
CA THR A 88 -6.39 11.97 3.44
C THR A 88 -6.47 11.11 2.17
N THR A 89 -5.39 10.41 1.86
CA THR A 89 -5.29 9.45 0.75
C THR A 89 -4.90 8.07 1.28
N VAL A 90 -4.84 7.06 0.40
CA VAL A 90 -4.51 5.68 0.79
C VAL A 90 -3.31 5.18 0.00
N ALA A 91 -2.30 4.65 0.69
CA ALA A 91 -1.19 3.94 0.07
C ALA A 91 -1.37 2.45 0.26
N PHE A 92 -1.14 1.68 -0.80
CA PHE A 92 -1.19 0.21 -0.77
C PHE A 92 0.21 -0.38 -0.96
N LEU A 93 0.42 -1.56 -0.40
CA LEU A 93 1.58 -2.41 -0.65
C LEU A 93 1.10 -3.85 -0.85
N PHE A 94 1.43 -4.43 -2.00
CA PHE A 94 1.28 -5.87 -2.21
C PHE A 94 2.63 -6.54 -1.97
N ALA A 95 2.67 -7.44 -1.00
CA ALA A 95 3.85 -8.20 -0.64
C ALA A 95 3.62 -9.70 -0.90
N ARG A 96 4.62 -10.41 -1.41
CA ARG A 96 4.49 -11.87 -1.67
C ARG A 96 5.81 -12.60 -1.49
N PRO A 97 5.77 -13.92 -1.21
CA PRO A 97 6.96 -14.77 -1.20
C PRO A 97 7.60 -14.82 -2.58
N GLY A 98 8.94 -14.91 -2.63
CA GLY A 98 9.68 -15.17 -3.86
C GLY A 98 10.78 -14.15 -4.16
N ARG A 99 11.22 -14.13 -5.42
CA ARG A 99 12.39 -13.37 -5.88
C ARG A 99 12.01 -12.05 -6.56
N ASP A 100 12.96 -11.12 -6.52
CA ASP A 100 12.89 -9.73 -6.97
C ASP A 100 12.27 -9.51 -8.36
N GLY A 101 11.54 -8.40 -8.48
CA GLY A 101 11.02 -7.86 -9.74
C GLY A 101 9.49 -7.82 -9.82
N VAL A 102 8.98 -6.86 -10.60
CA VAL A 102 7.54 -6.70 -10.85
C VAL A 102 7.08 -7.77 -11.84
N SER A 103 6.23 -8.68 -11.36
CA SER A 103 5.61 -9.76 -12.12
C SER A 103 4.32 -9.32 -12.83
N ALA A 104 3.75 -10.22 -13.64
CA ALA A 104 2.43 -10.00 -14.24
C ALA A 104 1.32 -9.95 -13.18
N THR A 105 1.42 -10.77 -12.13
CA THR A 105 0.47 -10.80 -11.01
C THR A 105 0.51 -9.49 -10.22
N ASP A 106 1.71 -8.92 -9.97
CA ASP A 106 1.84 -7.62 -9.30
C ASP A 106 1.13 -6.50 -10.11
N ARG A 107 1.26 -6.53 -11.44
CA ARG A 107 0.57 -5.59 -12.33
C ARG A 107 -0.94 -5.77 -12.33
N ARG A 108 -1.44 -7.01 -12.19
CA ARG A 108 -2.88 -7.28 -12.08
C ARG A 108 -3.44 -6.73 -10.77
N TRP A 109 -2.75 -6.96 -9.65
CA TRP A 109 -3.11 -6.36 -8.37
C TRP A 109 -3.19 -4.83 -8.47
N ALA A 110 -2.14 -4.20 -8.99
CA ALA A 110 -2.13 -2.74 -9.18
C ALA A 110 -3.28 -2.26 -10.07
N ALA A 111 -3.59 -2.98 -11.15
CA ALA A 111 -4.68 -2.63 -12.06
C ALA A 111 -6.06 -2.76 -11.42
N VAL A 112 -6.33 -3.85 -10.68
CA VAL A 112 -7.61 -4.07 -9.99
C VAL A 112 -7.80 -3.03 -8.89
N ILE A 113 -6.79 -2.80 -8.05
CA ILE A 113 -6.83 -1.78 -6.99
C ILE A 113 -7.10 -0.39 -7.59
N SER A 114 -6.39 -0.02 -8.64
CA SER A 114 -6.58 1.28 -9.31
C SER A 114 -7.98 1.43 -9.92
N ALA A 115 -8.51 0.36 -10.53
CA ALA A 115 -9.83 0.38 -11.14
C ALA A 115 -10.95 0.53 -10.11
N GLU A 116 -10.89 -0.23 -9.01
CA GLU A 116 -11.89 -0.16 -7.94
C GLU A 116 -11.83 1.17 -7.18
N ALA A 117 -10.61 1.68 -6.91
CA ALA A 117 -10.44 3.01 -6.31
C ALA A 117 -11.02 4.10 -7.21
N ALA A 118 -10.78 4.04 -8.52
CA ALA A 118 -11.33 4.99 -9.48
C ALA A 118 -12.87 4.91 -9.56
N ALA A 119 -13.45 3.71 -9.51
CA ALA A 119 -14.89 3.52 -9.54
C ALA A 119 -15.62 4.15 -8.33
N LEU A 120 -14.96 4.19 -7.17
CA LEU A 120 -15.48 4.76 -5.93
C LEU A 120 -14.97 6.18 -5.64
N GLY A 121 -14.12 6.74 -6.50
CA GLY A 121 -13.54 8.07 -6.31
C GLY A 121 -12.55 8.17 -5.13
N ILE A 122 -11.97 7.04 -4.72
CA ILE A 122 -11.03 6.97 -3.59
C ILE A 122 -9.67 7.54 -4.02
N PRO A 123 -9.12 8.54 -3.30
CA PRO A 123 -7.80 9.07 -3.60
C PRO A 123 -6.72 8.11 -3.11
N ILE A 124 -6.04 7.46 -4.04
CA ILE A 124 -4.91 6.57 -3.75
C ILE A 124 -3.58 7.21 -4.15
N GLU A 125 -2.53 6.86 -3.40
CA GLU A 125 -1.15 7.14 -3.80
C GLU A 125 -0.72 6.25 -4.97
N PRO A 126 0.32 6.64 -5.73
CA PRO A 126 0.86 5.83 -6.82
C PRO A 126 1.27 4.41 -6.39
N ILE A 127 0.92 3.42 -7.23
CA ILE A 127 1.22 1.98 -7.07
C ILE A 127 2.22 1.54 -8.14
#